data_AF-A0A7V8IIK0-F1
#
_entry.id   AF-A0A7V8IIK0-F1
#
_cell.length_a   1.000
_cell.length_b   1.000
_cell.length_c   1.000
_cell.angle_alpha   90.00
_cell.angle_beta   90.00
_cell.angle_gamma   90.00
#
_symmetry.space_group_name_H-M   'P 1'
#
loop_
_entity.id
_entity.type
_entity.pdbx_description
1 polymer ?
#
loop_
_entity_poly.entity_id
_entity_poly.type
_entity_poly.pdbx_seq_one_letter_code
_entity_poly.pdbx_strand_id
1 'polypeptide(L)'
;MKEIVQHYSVNEQIEQYLATGEGPNWESFDFTLNVKIGNLFRKGIVLSGSTKLPDNGEEATWVGVQHWCQCLSEIRGVLTHCEWHVSVDDHVIPWSHEVNAYDPAR
;
A
#
# COMPACT_ATOMS: atom_id res chain seq x y z
N MET A 1 -11.16 -3.28 12.03
CA MET A 1 -10.48 -2.59 10.90
C MET A 1 -9.59 -1.44 11.34
N LYS A 2 -10.11 -0.37 11.98
CA LYS A 2 -9.24 0.69 12.54
C LYS A 2 -8.19 0.13 13.51
N GLU A 3 -8.59 -0.84 14.32
CA GLU A 3 -7.69 -1.59 15.22
C GLU A 3 -6.62 -2.39 14.47
N ILE A 4 -6.96 -3.01 13.34
CA ILE A 4 -5.99 -3.72 12.48
C ILE A 4 -4.98 -2.72 11.93
N VAL A 5 -5.44 -1.60 11.35
CA VAL A 5 -4.53 -0.58 10.82
C VAL A 5 -3.64 0.02 11.91
N GLN A 6 -4.17 0.22 13.13
CA GLN A 6 -3.35 0.64 14.27
C GLN A 6 -2.32 -0.42 14.67
N HIS A 7 -2.67 -1.70 14.69
CA HIS A 7 -1.75 -2.78 15.01
C HIS A 7 -0.56 -2.83 14.03
N TYR A 8 -0.82 -2.56 12.75
CA TYR A 8 0.18 -2.49 11.69
C TYR A 8 0.76 -1.09 11.48
N SER A 9 0.50 -0.14 12.39
CA SER A 9 1.05 1.21 12.28
C SER A 9 2.57 1.16 12.38
N VAL A 10 3.23 1.90 11.49
CA VAL A 10 4.69 2.04 11.44
C VAL A 10 5.18 3.36 12.03
N ASN A 11 4.35 4.04 12.84
CA ASN A 11 4.64 5.39 13.33
C ASN A 11 5.92 5.43 14.19
N GLU A 12 6.12 4.44 15.06
CA GLU A 12 7.33 4.36 15.88
C GLU A 12 8.59 4.18 15.01
N GLN A 13 8.49 3.37 13.96
CA GLN A 13 9.59 3.15 13.01
C GLN A 13 9.89 4.40 12.19
N ILE A 14 8.85 5.17 11.82
CA ILE A 14 9.02 6.49 11.17
C ILE A 14 9.76 7.43 12.11
N GLU A 15 9.32 7.55 13.36
CA GLU A 15 9.97 8.42 14.35
C GLU A 15 11.42 8.01 14.61
N GLN A 16 11.69 6.71 14.72
CA GLN A 16 13.04 6.18 14.88
C GLN A 16 13.92 6.53 13.66
N TYR A 17 13.44 6.31 12.45
CA TYR A 17 14.18 6.64 11.22
C TYR A 17 14.46 8.15 11.13
N LEU A 18 13.51 9.01 11.48
CA LEU A 18 13.70 10.45 11.50
C LEU A 18 14.71 10.90 12.57
N ALA A 19 14.80 10.18 13.69
CA ALA A 19 15.72 10.50 14.78
C ALA A 19 17.16 10.00 14.54
N THR A 20 17.32 8.79 13.98
CA THR A 20 18.63 8.11 13.89
C THR A 20 19.14 7.95 12.46
N GLY A 21 18.26 8.03 11.46
CA GLY A 21 18.55 7.66 10.07
C GLY A 21 18.66 6.14 9.84
N GLU A 22 18.35 5.32 10.85
CA GLU A 22 18.44 3.87 10.77
C GLU A 22 17.09 3.21 10.47
N GLY A 23 17.11 2.15 9.67
CA GLY A 23 15.92 1.37 9.31
C GLY A 23 15.23 1.85 8.02
N PRO A 24 14.12 1.19 7.63
CA PRO A 24 13.40 1.55 6.42
C PRO A 24 12.74 2.93 6.52
N ASN A 25 12.71 3.68 5.42
CA ASN A 25 12.03 4.98 5.32
C ASN A 25 10.52 4.82 5.15
N TRP A 26 9.88 4.27 6.18
CA TRP A 26 8.44 4.02 6.21
C TRP A 26 7.62 5.29 5.96
N GLU A 27 6.42 5.10 5.39
CA GLU A 27 5.37 6.10 5.36
C GLU A 27 4.09 5.54 6.00
N SER A 28 3.25 6.43 6.52
CA SER A 28 1.98 6.03 7.11
C SER A 28 1.03 5.48 6.04
N PHE A 29 0.18 4.54 6.42
CA PHE A 29 -0.89 4.08 5.55
C PHE A 29 -2.05 5.07 5.53
N ASP A 30 -2.23 5.76 4.41
CA ASP A 30 -3.37 6.65 4.19
C ASP A 30 -4.54 5.84 3.61
N PHE A 31 -5.71 5.94 4.26
CA PHE A 31 -6.89 5.21 3.85
C PHE A 31 -8.17 5.94 4.21
N THR A 32 -9.19 5.73 3.38
CA THR A 32 -10.53 6.27 3.55
C THR A 32 -11.56 5.14 3.69
N LEU A 33 -12.46 5.31 4.64
CA LEU A 33 -13.63 4.45 4.83
C LEU A 33 -14.89 5.11 4.34
N ASN A 34 -15.41 4.56 3.26
CA ASN A 34 -16.61 5.03 2.62
C ASN A 34 -17.80 4.22 3.15
N VAL A 35 -18.32 4.65 4.29
CA VAL A 35 -19.50 4.03 4.95
C VAL A 35 -20.82 4.57 4.39
N LYS A 36 -20.79 5.39 3.32
CA LYS A 36 -22.02 5.80 2.65
C LYS A 36 -22.64 4.58 1.98
N ILE A 37 -23.69 4.07 2.60
CA ILE A 37 -24.62 3.12 2.01
C ILE A 37 -25.15 3.79 0.73
N GLY A 38 -24.53 3.46 -0.40
CA GLY A 38 -25.09 3.82 -1.69
C GLY A 38 -26.48 3.21 -1.80
N ASN A 39 -27.40 3.90 -2.49
CA ASN A 39 -28.66 3.31 -2.93
C ASN A 39 -28.40 1.87 -3.42
N LEU A 40 -29.34 0.95 -3.11
CA LEU A 40 -29.35 -0.50 -3.37
C LEU A 40 -28.89 -0.99 -4.76
N PHE A 41 -28.55 -0.09 -5.68
CA PHE A 41 -28.22 -0.32 -7.08
C PHE A 41 -26.79 0.10 -7.51
N ARG A 42 -25.91 0.57 -6.61
CA ARG A 42 -24.52 0.91 -6.96
C ARG A 42 -23.49 0.19 -6.08
N LYS A 43 -22.56 -0.53 -6.71
CA LYS A 43 -21.30 -0.95 -6.08
C LYS A 43 -20.57 0.31 -5.61
N GLY A 44 -20.34 0.43 -4.31
CA GLY A 44 -19.57 1.51 -3.70
C GLY A 44 -18.18 1.02 -3.32
N ILE A 45 -17.19 1.90 -3.36
CA ILE A 45 -15.90 1.65 -2.72
C ILE A 45 -16.14 1.66 -1.22
N VAL A 46 -15.75 0.60 -0.51
CA VAL A 46 -15.88 0.50 0.96
C VAL A 46 -14.61 1.00 1.65
N LEU A 47 -13.46 0.65 1.08
CA LEU A 47 -12.13 1.00 1.53
C LEU A 47 -11.28 1.36 0.31
N SER A 48 -10.53 2.45 0.41
CA SER A 48 -9.47 2.82 -0.54
C SER A 48 -8.33 3.44 0.23
N GLY A 49 -7.09 3.12 -0.15
CA GLY A 49 -5.92 3.68 0.50
C GLY A 49 -4.67 3.35 -0.28
N SER A 50 -3.57 4.00 0.10
CA SER A 50 -2.26 3.80 -0.46
C SER A 50 -1.19 4.19 0.55
N THR A 51 0.01 3.71 0.31
CA THR A 51 1.20 4.11 1.06
C THR A 51 2.41 3.92 0.16
N LYS A 52 3.43 4.73 0.39
CA LYS A 52 4.70 4.54 -0.29
C LYS A 52 5.43 3.36 0.35
N LEU A 53 5.98 2.49 -0.49
CA LEU A 53 6.87 1.44 0.01
C LEU A 53 8.23 2.06 0.35
N PRO A 54 8.87 1.62 1.44
CA PRO A 54 10.23 2.04 1.73
C PRO A 54 11.19 1.56 0.61
N ASP A 55 12.18 2.38 0.29
CA ASP A 55 13.08 2.23 -0.85
C ASP A 55 14.55 2.57 -0.51
N ASN A 56 14.84 2.90 0.76
CA ASN A 56 16.15 3.35 1.21
C ASN A 56 17.17 2.23 1.48
N GLY A 57 16.88 0.99 1.07
CA GLY A 57 17.75 -0.17 1.24
C GLY A 57 17.36 -1.32 0.31
N GLU A 58 18.29 -2.23 0.08
CA GLU A 58 18.15 -3.36 -0.88
C GLU A 58 16.88 -4.20 -0.62
N GLU A 59 16.61 -4.49 0.65
CA GLU A 59 15.45 -5.28 1.08
C GLU A 59 14.28 -4.43 1.57
N ALA A 60 14.42 -3.10 1.58
CA ALA A 60 13.43 -2.21 2.20
C ALA A 60 12.06 -2.39 1.54
N THR A 61 12.00 -2.35 0.21
CA THR A 61 10.76 -2.51 -0.54
C THR A 61 10.10 -3.86 -0.27
N TRP A 62 10.89 -4.94 -0.22
CA TRP A 62 10.38 -6.28 0.04
C TRP A 62 9.77 -6.40 1.45
N VAL A 63 10.48 -5.90 2.47
CA VAL A 63 9.95 -5.83 3.85
C VAL A 63 8.66 -5.01 3.92
N GLY A 64 8.62 -3.89 3.20
CA GLY A 64 7.42 -3.05 3.07
C GLY A 64 6.23 -3.80 2.48
N VAL A 65 6.43 -4.48 1.35
CA VAL A 65 5.38 -5.28 0.70
C VAL A 65 4.87 -6.37 1.64
N GLN A 66 5.78 -7.11 2.29
CA GLN A 66 5.38 -8.17 3.22
C GLN A 66 4.53 -7.65 4.37
N HIS A 67 4.95 -6.55 5.00
CA HIS A 67 4.22 -5.92 6.12
C HIS A 67 2.82 -5.49 5.70
N TRP A 68 2.69 -4.75 4.60
CA TRP A 68 1.39 -4.24 4.14
C TRP A 68 0.50 -5.36 3.59
N CYS A 69 1.06 -6.40 2.95
CA CYS A 69 0.29 -7.57 2.53
C CYS A 69 -0.35 -8.31 3.72
N GLN A 70 0.35 -8.41 4.86
CA GLN A 70 -0.22 -9.00 6.08
C GLN A 70 -1.37 -8.15 6.61
N CYS A 71 -1.18 -6.83 6.74
CA CYS A 71 -2.23 -5.90 7.14
C CYS A 71 -3.48 -6.02 6.24
N LEU A 72 -3.30 -5.98 4.91
CA LEU A 72 -4.39 -6.09 3.95
C LEU A 72 -5.10 -7.45 4.00
N SER A 73 -4.36 -8.53 4.29
CA SER A 73 -4.93 -9.87 4.46
C SER A 73 -5.88 -9.95 5.65
N GLU A 74 -5.51 -9.34 6.79
CA GLU A 74 -6.39 -9.26 7.95
C GLU A 74 -7.62 -8.39 7.68
N ILE A 75 -7.45 -7.25 7.00
CA ILE A 75 -8.59 -6.40 6.63
C ILE A 75 -9.55 -7.15 5.69
N ARG A 76 -9.01 -7.91 4.72
CA ARG A 76 -9.81 -8.79 3.84
C ARG A 76 -10.59 -9.84 4.62
N GLY A 77 -10.01 -10.39 5.68
CA GLY A 77 -10.70 -11.31 6.59
C GLY A 77 -11.93 -10.69 7.26
N VAL A 78 -11.93 -9.38 7.52
CA VAL A 78 -13.08 -8.65 8.08
C VAL A 78 -14.07 -8.19 7.00
N LEU A 79 -13.60 -7.83 5.80
CA LEU A 79 -14.43 -7.39 4.67
C LEU A 79 -14.67 -8.53 3.65
N THR A 80 -15.27 -9.62 4.13
CA THR A 80 -15.42 -10.89 3.40
C THR A 80 -16.24 -10.82 2.11
N HIS A 81 -17.14 -9.85 1.98
CA HIS A 81 -18.05 -9.71 0.84
C HIS A 81 -17.67 -8.60 -0.14
N CYS A 82 -16.47 -8.04 0.00
CA CYS A 82 -15.97 -7.00 -0.89
C CYS A 82 -15.12 -7.60 -2.02
N GLU A 83 -15.15 -6.92 -3.16
CA GLU A 83 -14.18 -7.13 -4.24
C GLU A 83 -12.91 -6.33 -3.91
N TRP A 84 -11.73 -6.93 -4.12
CA TRP A 84 -10.45 -6.37 -3.69
C TRP A 84 -9.51 -6.21 -4.88
N HIS A 85 -8.89 -5.04 -4.97
CA HIS A 85 -7.85 -4.71 -5.95
C HIS A 85 -6.66 -4.13 -5.19
N VAL A 86 -5.48 -4.74 -5.35
CA VAL A 86 -4.23 -4.32 -4.71
C VAL A 86 -3.15 -4.32 -5.79
N SER A 87 -2.42 -3.21 -5.94
CA SER A 87 -1.31 -3.03 -6.87
C SER A 87 -0.09 -2.47 -6.14
N VAL A 88 1.09 -2.69 -6.70
CA VAL A 88 2.35 -2.06 -6.30
C VAL A 88 2.86 -1.24 -7.49
N ASP A 89 3.23 0.02 -7.25
CA ASP A 89 3.82 0.99 -8.17
C ASP A 89 3.04 1.40 -9.44
N ASP A 90 1.86 0.84 -9.70
CA ASP A 90 1.02 1.18 -10.87
C ASP A 90 1.83 1.30 -12.20
N HIS A 91 2.95 0.59 -12.32
CA HIS A 91 4.01 0.93 -13.27
C HIS A 91 3.73 0.35 -14.66
N VAL A 92 3.56 1.22 -15.65
CA VAL A 92 3.42 0.85 -17.06
C VAL A 92 4.77 1.04 -17.73
N ILE A 93 5.40 -0.07 -18.13
CA ILE A 93 6.68 -0.06 -18.86
C ILE A 93 6.41 0.38 -20.30
N PRO A 94 6.85 1.59 -20.72
CA PRO A 94 6.57 2.07 -22.06
C PRO A 94 7.48 1.38 -23.10
N TRP A 95 6.96 1.18 -24.31
CA TRP A 95 7.75 0.72 -25.45
C TRP A 95 8.68 1.84 -25.93
N SER A 96 10.00 1.63 -25.85
CA SER A 96 10.98 2.57 -26.38
C SER A 96 11.29 2.25 -27.84
N HIS A 97 10.88 3.15 -28.74
CA HIS A 97 11.19 3.05 -30.17
C HIS A 97 12.67 3.28 -30.50
N GLU A 98 13.43 3.88 -29.58
CA GLU A 98 14.86 4.14 -29.77
C GLU A 98 15.70 2.86 -29.67
N VAL A 99 15.35 1.98 -28.72
CA VAL A 99 16.03 0.69 -28.50
C VAL A 99 15.21 -0.52 -28.94
N ASN A 100 13.99 -0.30 -29.45
CA ASN A 100 13.02 -1.32 -29.82
C ASN A 100 12.80 -2.38 -28.73
N ALA A 101 12.64 -1.92 -27.50
CA ALA A 101 12.38 -2.76 -26.34
C ALA A 101 11.47 -2.04 -25.34
N TYR A 102 10.81 -2.81 -24.48
CA TYR A 102 10.19 -2.27 -23.27
C TYR A 102 11.28 -1.76 -22.33
N ASP A 103 11.18 -0.49 -21.93
CA ASP A 103 12.21 0.19 -21.14
C ASP A 103 11.75 0.34 -19.69
N PRO A 104 12.13 -0.57 -18.78
CA PRO A 104 11.72 -0.52 -17.37
C PRO A 104 12.38 0.64 -16.60
N ALA A 105 13.27 1.42 -17.23
CA ALA A 105 13.90 2.59 -16.63
C ALA A 105 13.21 3.92 -17.01
N ARG A 106 12.12 3.89 -17.80
CA ARG A 106 11.41 5.06 -18.32
C ARG A 106 9.96 5.16 -17.84
#